data_AF-A0AA96LCI4-F1
#
_entry.id   AF-A0AA96LCI4-F1
#
_cell.length_a   1.000
_cell.length_b   1.000
_cell.length_c   1.000
_cell.angle_alpha   90.00
_cell.angle_beta   90.00
_cell.angle_gamma   90.00
#
_symmetry.space_group_name_H-M   'P 1'
#
loop_
_entity.id
_entity.type
_entity.pdbx_description
1 polymer ?
#
loop_
_entity_poly.entity_id
_entity_poly.type
_entity_poly.pdbx_seq_one_letter_code
_entity_poly.pdbx_strand_id
1 'polypeptide(L)'
;MRKSIVIIAIVIFIIGVLHIVVTPIAYQGYTIDDLWFASAGLALIFVAFLNYILMNIKQRQTKIFVVCHVANTLLTILVSLLLTFAFAPHILLLFVLLVLETLLVIRYQFSSKFD
;
A
#
# COMPACT_ATOMS: atom_id res chain seq x y z
N MET A 1 14.69 -8.46 4.81
CA MET A 1 13.22 -8.56 4.86
C MET A 1 12.59 -7.32 5.48
N ARG A 2 12.75 -7.08 6.80
CA ARG A 2 12.20 -5.88 7.46
C ARG A 2 12.57 -4.56 6.75
N LYS A 3 13.85 -4.35 6.45
CA LYS A 3 14.33 -3.16 5.71
C LYS A 3 13.63 -2.99 4.35
N SER A 4 13.47 -4.08 3.61
CA SER A 4 12.82 -4.08 2.29
C SER A 4 11.33 -3.69 2.39
N ILE A 5 10.61 -4.26 3.37
CA ILE A 5 9.20 -3.91 3.64
C ILE A 5 9.10 -2.41 3.97
N VAL A 6 9.94 -1.91 4.87
CA VAL A 6 9.93 -0.47 5.22
C VAL A 6 10.25 0.42 4.01
N ILE A 7 11.21 0.04 3.17
CA ILE A 7 11.53 0.81 1.95
C ILE A 7 10.33 0.84 1.00
N ILE A 8 9.69 -0.31 0.76
CA ILE A 8 8.50 -0.40 -0.11
C ILE A 8 7.35 0.42 0.48
N ALA A 9 7.09 0.31 1.78
CA ALA A 9 6.10 1.13 2.48
C ALA A 9 6.37 2.64 2.32
N ILE A 10 7.64 3.08 2.41
CA ILE A 10 8.00 4.50 2.17
C ILE A 10 7.70 4.90 0.73
N VAL A 11 8.00 4.05 -0.26
CA VAL A 11 7.68 4.34 -1.66
C VAL A 11 6.17 4.44 -1.88
N ILE A 12 5.39 3.49 -1.34
CA ILE A 12 3.92 3.52 -1.38
C ILE A 12 3.37 4.77 -0.71
N PHE A 13 3.93 5.16 0.44
CA PHE A 13 3.57 6.40 1.13
C PHE A 13 3.79 7.63 0.25
N ILE A 14 4.96 7.73 -0.40
CA ILE A 14 5.27 8.84 -1.32
C ILE A 14 4.27 8.87 -2.48
N ILE A 15 3.95 7.71 -3.07
CA ILE A 15 2.94 7.62 -4.14
C ILE A 15 1.58 8.12 -3.63
N GLY A 16 1.17 7.72 -2.42
CA GLY A 16 -0.08 8.18 -1.81
C GLY A 16 -0.12 9.69 -1.57
N VAL A 17 0.98 10.28 -1.10
CA VAL A 17 1.11 11.75 -0.94
C VAL A 17 1.02 12.44 -2.29
N LEU A 18 1.71 11.94 -3.32
CA LEU A 18 1.63 12.48 -4.67
C LEU A 18 0.20 12.42 -5.22
N HIS A 19 -0.54 11.33 -4.97
CA HIS A 19 -1.95 11.25 -5.35
C HIS A 19 -2.77 12.41 -4.76
N ILE A 20 -2.66 12.67 -3.46
CA ILE A 20 -3.41 13.74 -2.79
C ILE A 20 -2.99 15.12 -3.30
N VAL A 21 -1.69 15.37 -3.45
CA VAL A 21 -1.16 16.67 -3.89
C VAL A 21 -1.52 16.96 -5.35
N VAL A 22 -1.54 15.92 -6.19
CA VAL A 22 -1.91 16.06 -7.61
C VAL A 22 -3.42 16.20 -7.79
N THR A 23 -4.26 15.67 -6.89
CA THR A 23 -5.73 15.79 -7.01
C THR A 23 -6.20 17.22 -7.33
N PRO A 24 -5.92 18.26 -6.54
CA PRO A 24 -6.42 19.61 -6.82
C PRO A 24 -5.81 20.27 -8.06
N ILE A 25 -4.68 19.75 -8.55
CA ILE A 25 -4.01 20.25 -9.77
C ILE A 25 -4.65 19.63 -11.01
N ALA A 26 -4.89 18.32 -10.97
CA ALA A 26 -5.45 17.55 -12.07
C ALA A 26 -6.98 17.70 -12.18
N TYR A 27 -7.64 17.90 -11.04
CA TYR A 27 -9.09 18.02 -10.94
C TYR A 27 -9.45 19.38 -10.36
N GLN A 28 -10.09 20.23 -11.17
CA GLN A 28 -10.47 21.59 -10.78
C GLN A 28 -11.83 21.68 -10.06
N GLY A 29 -12.39 20.54 -9.66
CA GLY A 29 -13.71 20.46 -9.05
C GLY A 29 -13.69 19.95 -7.61
N TYR A 30 -14.90 19.76 -7.07
CA TYR A 30 -15.17 18.89 -5.92
C TYR A 30 -16.09 17.76 -6.38
N THR A 31 -15.68 17.07 -7.43
CA THR A 31 -16.44 15.98 -8.05
C THR A 31 -16.18 14.65 -7.36
N ILE A 32 -16.99 13.64 -7.70
CA ILE A 32 -16.81 12.27 -7.19
C ILE A 32 -15.47 11.68 -7.62
N ASP A 33 -14.99 12.03 -8.83
CA ASP A 33 -13.72 11.53 -9.35
C ASP A 33 -12.53 12.07 -8.53
N ASP A 34 -12.63 13.33 -8.09
CA ASP A 34 -11.61 14.01 -7.30
C ASP A 34 -11.52 13.37 -5.91
N LEU A 35 -12.68 13.11 -5.31
CA LEU A 35 -12.78 12.42 -4.02
C LEU A 35 -12.26 10.97 -4.13
N TRP A 36 -12.59 10.27 -5.22
CA TRP A 36 -12.07 8.94 -5.50
C TRP A 36 -10.54 8.93 -5.62
N PHE A 37 -9.97 9.86 -6.40
CA PHE A 37 -8.52 9.94 -6.60
C PHE A 37 -7.78 10.30 -5.31
N ALA A 38 -8.30 11.26 -4.53
CA ALA A 38 -7.74 11.63 -3.23
C ALA A 38 -7.85 10.49 -2.20
N SER A 39 -9.00 9.82 -2.14
CA SER A 39 -9.22 8.71 -1.20
C SER A 39 -8.33 7.50 -1.50
N ALA A 40 -8.02 7.21 -2.77
CA ALA A 40 -7.02 6.22 -3.14
C ALA A 40 -5.62 6.59 -2.59
N GLY A 41 -5.24 7.88 -2.67
CA GLY A 41 -4.03 8.40 -2.05
C GLY A 41 -4.00 8.21 -0.53
N LEU A 42 -5.10 8.53 0.16
CA LEU A 42 -5.24 8.30 1.60
C LEU A 42 -5.15 6.81 1.98
N ALA A 43 -5.75 5.92 1.20
CA ALA A 43 -5.68 4.48 1.42
C ALA A 43 -4.23 3.98 1.30
N LEU A 44 -3.46 4.47 0.32
CA LEU A 44 -2.04 4.16 0.17
C LEU A 44 -1.22 4.61 1.38
N ILE A 45 -1.43 5.84 1.84
CA ILE A 45 -0.77 6.37 3.04
C ILE A 45 -1.10 5.51 4.25
N PHE A 46 -2.37 5.18 4.45
CA PHE A 46 -2.81 4.36 5.58
C PHE A 46 -2.19 2.96 5.56
N VAL A 47 -2.17 2.30 4.40
CA VAL A 47 -1.53 0.99 4.22
C VAL A 47 -0.02 1.06 4.50
N ALA A 48 0.66 2.10 4.03
CA ALA A 48 2.08 2.30 4.33
C ALA A 48 2.34 2.44 5.84
N PHE A 49 1.49 3.20 6.56
CA PHE A 49 1.57 3.31 8.02
C PHE A 49 1.31 1.97 8.72
N LEU A 50 0.34 1.18 8.28
CA LEU A 50 0.08 -0.14 8.84
C LEU A 50 1.29 -1.06 8.70
N ASN A 51 1.92 -1.10 7.51
CA ASN A 51 3.13 -1.88 7.28
C ASN A 51 4.29 -1.38 8.16
N TYR A 52 4.47 -0.06 8.28
CA TYR A 52 5.47 0.52 9.17
C TYR A 52 5.25 0.13 10.64
N ILE A 53 4.02 0.26 11.14
CA ILE A 53 3.67 -0.11 12.52
C ILE A 53 3.93 -1.61 12.75
N LEU A 54 3.48 -2.47 11.83
CA LEU A 54 3.69 -3.90 11.92
C LEU A 54 5.18 -4.26 11.99
N MET A 55 6.03 -3.56 11.24
CA MET A 55 7.48 -3.77 11.26
C MET A 55 8.16 -3.25 12.54
N ASN A 56 7.49 -2.46 13.37
CA ASN A 56 8.05 -1.93 14.62
C ASN A 56 7.54 -2.64 15.88
N ILE A 57 6.57 -3.55 15.75
CA ILE A 57 6.10 -4.38 16.84
C ILE A 57 6.99 -5.63 16.96
N LYS A 58 7.45 -5.94 18.17
CA LYS A 58 8.29 -7.13 18.43
C LYS A 58 7.52 -8.45 18.29
N GLN A 59 6.24 -8.43 18.67
CA GLN A 59 5.39 -9.61 18.61
C GLN A 59 4.98 -9.93 17.16
N ARG A 60 5.16 -11.19 16.76
CA ARG A 60 4.66 -11.71 15.48
C ARG A 60 3.20 -12.18 15.59
N GLN A 61 2.54 -12.32 14.46
CA GLN A 61 1.17 -12.84 14.34
C GLN A 61 0.14 -12.11 15.22
N THR A 62 0.27 -10.78 15.32
CA THR A 62 -0.66 -9.94 16.09
C THR A 62 -1.96 -9.68 15.32
N LYS A 63 -2.98 -9.13 15.98
CA LYS A 63 -4.17 -8.61 15.29
C LYS A 63 -3.81 -7.55 14.24
N ILE A 64 -2.75 -6.79 14.48
CA ILE A 64 -2.24 -5.79 13.53
C ILE A 64 -1.70 -6.45 12.25
N PHE A 65 -1.09 -7.64 12.35
CA PHE A 65 -0.70 -8.39 11.16
C PHE A 65 -1.92 -8.71 10.29
N VAL A 66 -3.00 -9.22 10.88
CA VAL A 66 -4.23 -9.56 10.13
C VAL A 66 -4.79 -8.32 9.44
N VAL A 67 -4.93 -7.21 10.16
CA VAL A 67 -5.43 -5.95 9.59
C VAL A 67 -4.54 -5.44 8.46
N CYS A 68 -3.22 -5.43 8.66
CA CYS A 68 -2.26 -5.01 7.65
C CYS A 68 -2.31 -5.92 6.41
N HIS A 69 -2.40 -7.23 6.58
CA HIS A 69 -2.46 -8.18 5.48
C HIS A 69 -3.76 -8.06 4.68
N VAL A 70 -4.90 -7.90 5.35
CA VAL A 70 -6.19 -7.63 4.70
C VAL A 70 -6.13 -6.32 3.92
N ALA A 71 -5.61 -5.25 4.51
CA ALA A 71 -5.50 -3.95 3.84
C ALA A 71 -4.60 -4.01 2.59
N ASN A 72 -3.42 -4.63 2.70
CA ASN A 72 -2.53 -4.87 1.57
C ASN A 72 -3.23 -5.67 0.45
N THR A 73 -3.96 -6.73 0.81
CA THR A 73 -4.66 -7.60 -0.15
C THR A 73 -5.79 -6.86 -0.86
N LEU A 74 -6.65 -6.15 -0.13
CA LEU A 74 -7.75 -5.38 -0.71
C LEU A 74 -7.25 -4.32 -1.67
N LEU A 75 -6.17 -3.61 -1.29
CA LEU A 75 -5.58 -2.59 -2.15
C LEU A 75 -4.90 -3.21 -3.38
N THR A 76 -4.26 -4.37 -3.24
CA THR A 76 -3.70 -5.12 -4.37
C THR A 76 -4.79 -5.54 -5.35
N ILE A 77 -5.94 -6.03 -4.86
CA ILE A 77 -7.11 -6.38 -5.68
C ILE A 77 -7.63 -5.14 -6.39
N LEU A 78 -7.82 -4.02 -5.67
CA LEU A 78 -8.29 -2.77 -6.25
C LEU A 78 -7.37 -2.30 -7.39
N VAL A 79 -6.06 -2.27 -7.17
CA VAL A 79 -5.09 -1.85 -8.18
C VAL A 79 -5.02 -2.85 -9.35
N SER A 80 -5.18 -4.16 -9.08
CA SER A 80 -5.29 -5.17 -10.13
C SER A 80 -6.53 -4.96 -11.00
N LEU A 81 -7.66 -4.57 -10.42
CA LEU A 81 -8.86 -4.22 -11.17
C LEU A 81 -8.61 -2.94 -11.98
N LEU A 82 -7.96 -1.92 -11.42
CA LEU A 82 -7.61 -0.71 -12.17
C LEU A 82 -6.72 -1.02 -13.38
N LEU A 83 -5.79 -1.98 -13.27
CA LEU A 83 -4.96 -2.41 -14.40
C LEU A 83 -5.75 -3.03 -15.56
N THR A 84 -6.92 -3.60 -15.33
CA THR A 84 -7.76 -4.15 -16.43
C THR A 84 -8.47 -3.05 -17.20
N PHE A 85 -8.73 -1.90 -16.57
CA PHE A 85 -9.34 -0.72 -17.21
C PHE A 85 -8.31 0.26 -17.78
N ALA A 86 -7.18 0.42 -17.11
CA ALA A 86 -6.15 1.40 -17.45
C ALA A 86 -4.76 0.80 -17.26
N PHE A 87 -4.19 0.27 -18.34
CA PHE A 87 -2.82 -0.22 -18.33
C PHE A 87 -1.84 0.95 -18.44
N ALA A 88 -1.30 1.40 -17.30
CA ALA A 88 -0.30 2.46 -17.26
C ALA A 88 0.93 2.05 -16.42
N PRO A 89 2.16 2.49 -16.79
CA PRO A 89 3.38 2.07 -16.10
C PRO A 89 3.40 2.37 -14.60
N HIS A 90 2.83 3.50 -14.18
CA HIS A 90 2.78 3.89 -12.77
C HIS A 90 1.80 3.02 -11.96
N ILE A 91 0.68 2.58 -12.56
CA ILE A 91 -0.28 1.65 -11.93
C ILE A 91 0.36 0.26 -11.82
N LEU A 92 1.08 -0.18 -12.87
CA LEU A 92 1.82 -1.45 -12.86
C LEU A 92 2.89 -1.46 -11.78
N LEU A 93 3.66 -0.37 -11.65
CA LEU A 93 4.64 -0.22 -10.57
C LEU A 93 3.98 -0.34 -9.20
N LEU A 94 2.88 0.38 -8.96
CA LEU A 94 2.15 0.32 -7.70
C LEU A 94 1.64 -1.10 -7.41
N PHE A 95 1.10 -1.78 -8.41
CA PHE A 95 0.66 -3.17 -8.29
C PHE A 95 1.80 -4.09 -7.85
N VAL A 96 2.95 -4.00 -8.51
CA VAL A 96 4.13 -4.80 -8.16
C VAL A 96 4.59 -4.52 -6.73
N LEU A 97 4.62 -3.25 -6.31
CA LEU A 97 4.99 -2.87 -4.95
C LEU A 97 4.03 -3.48 -3.91
N LEU A 98 2.72 -3.42 -4.15
CA LEU A 98 1.70 -3.97 -3.25
C LEU A 98 1.75 -5.50 -3.17
N VAL A 99 1.95 -6.19 -4.30
CA VAL A 99 2.14 -7.65 -4.32
C VAL A 99 3.40 -8.03 -3.53
N LEU A 100 4.52 -7.35 -3.78
CA LEU A 100 5.77 -7.60 -3.07
C LEU A 100 5.62 -7.35 -1.57
N GLU A 101 4.99 -6.25 -1.18
CA GLU A 101 4.72 -5.93 0.22
C GLU A 101 3.90 -7.03 0.89
N THR A 102 2.81 -7.44 0.25
CA THR A 102 1.93 -8.51 0.73
C THR A 102 2.69 -9.82 0.97
N LEU A 103 3.49 -10.24 -0.02
CA LEU A 103 4.27 -11.48 0.04
C LEU A 103 5.40 -11.40 1.08
N LEU A 104 6.10 -10.27 1.15
CA LEU A 104 7.20 -10.06 2.10
C LEU A 104 6.68 -10.02 3.54
N VAL A 105 5.53 -9.40 3.77
CA VAL A 105 4.89 -9.36 5.10
C VAL A 105 4.48 -10.76 5.55
N ILE A 106 3.83 -11.56 4.70
CA ILE A 106 3.54 -12.97 5.01
C ILE A 106 4.85 -13.70 5.34
N ARG A 107 5.84 -13.64 4.46
CA ARG A 107 7.10 -14.35 4.64
C ARG A 107 7.81 -13.90 5.91
N TYR A 108 7.76 -12.61 6.27
CA TYR A 108 8.36 -12.09 7.50
C TYR A 108 7.69 -12.68 8.75
N GLN A 109 6.36 -12.81 8.74
CA GLN A 109 5.62 -13.34 9.88
C GLN A 109 5.84 -14.84 10.07
N PHE A 110 5.95 -15.62 8.99
CA PHE A 110 6.07 -17.08 9.04
C PHE A 110 7.50 -17.61 8.89
N SER A 111 8.50 -16.77 8.57
CA SER A 111 9.90 -17.22 8.48
C SER A 111 10.43 -17.60 9.86
N SER A 112 10.63 -18.91 10.08
CA SER A 112 11.02 -19.56 11.34
C SER A 112 12.46 -19.32 11.80
N LYS A 113 13.15 -18.27 11.34
CA LYS A 113 14.49 -17.96 11.85
C LYS A 113 14.33 -17.32 13.23
N PHE A 114 14.34 -18.20 14.22
CA PHE A 114 14.88 -17.95 15.55
C PHE A 114 16.26 -17.32 15.39
N ASP A 115 16.38 -16.13 15.98
CA ASP A 115 17.56 -15.45 16.54
C ASP A 115 17.39 -13.93 16.36
#